data_AF-A0A662PRN4-F1
#
_entry.id   AF-A0A662PRN4-F1
#
_cell.length_a   1.000
_cell.length_b   1.000
_cell.length_c   1.000
_cell.angle_alpha   90.00
_cell.angle_beta   90.00
_cell.angle_gamma   90.00
#
_symmetry.space_group_name_H-M   'P 1'
#
loop_
_entity.id
_entity.type
_entity.pdbx_description
1 polymer ?
#
loop_
_entity_poly.entity_id
_entity_poly.type
_entity_poly.pdbx_seq_one_letter_code
_entity_poly.pdbx_strand_id
1 'polypeptide(L)'
;MLVRNIEELQLFSNWFLAILEKHCHCSKYRYKDEIRPVEIEVRKRVGKHEVDVIVTCYVGERNVKRTIGFELKENDIYKAVEQAILRRQYFTWFYIVMDLSVEAILGLLRNEPVKKALKHGIGFVSGKDNCVVIQSYAKQHLSYAEAYTTLFDYLGDM
;
A
#
# COMPACT_ATOMS: atom_id res chain seq x y z
N MET A 1 -7.61 2.39 15.82
CA MET A 1 -6.51 2.18 16.79
C MET A 1 -5.47 3.27 16.57
N LEU A 2 -5.07 3.96 17.64
CA LEU A 2 -4.05 5.00 17.56
C LEU A 2 -2.74 4.44 18.09
N VAL A 3 -1.73 4.31 17.22
CA VAL A 3 -0.38 3.87 17.58
C VAL A 3 0.44 5.11 17.95
N ARG A 4 0.89 5.18 19.19
CA ARG A 4 1.72 6.29 19.69
C ARG A 4 3.16 5.84 19.92
N ASN A 5 3.39 4.57 20.20
CA ASN A 5 4.71 4.06 20.54
C ASN A 5 5.22 3.09 19.47
N ILE A 6 6.54 3.06 19.27
CA ILE A 6 7.15 2.21 18.25
C ILE A 6 7.08 0.73 18.63
N GLU A 7 6.99 0.43 19.92
CA GLU A 7 6.81 -0.92 20.46
C GLU A 7 5.47 -1.51 20.04
N GLU A 8 4.41 -0.69 19.97
CA GLU A 8 3.09 -1.13 19.50
C GLU A 8 3.12 -1.56 18.04
N LEU A 9 4.10 -1.08 17.26
CA LEU A 9 4.29 -1.49 15.88
C LEU A 9 4.77 -2.95 15.77
N GLN A 10 5.43 -3.50 16.79
CA GLN A 10 5.94 -4.88 16.77
C GLN A 10 4.84 -5.94 16.64
N LEU A 11 3.57 -5.56 16.86
CA LEU A 11 2.40 -6.42 16.68
C LEU A 11 2.02 -6.63 15.21
N PHE A 12 2.58 -5.84 14.28
CA PHE A 12 2.26 -5.89 12.87
C PHE A 12 3.25 -6.70 12.06
N SER A 13 2.78 -7.18 10.91
CA SER A 13 3.59 -7.88 9.91
C SER A 13 4.72 -7.01 9.35
N ASN A 14 5.81 -7.65 8.94
CA ASN A 14 7.00 -6.96 8.43
C ASN A 14 6.69 -6.11 7.18
N TRP A 15 5.82 -6.60 6.29
CA TRP A 15 5.40 -5.81 5.13
C TRP A 15 4.70 -4.52 5.54
N PHE A 16 3.87 -4.56 6.60
CA PHE A 16 3.13 -3.39 7.06
C PHE A 16 4.09 -2.38 7.68
N LEU A 17 5.04 -2.86 8.49
CA LEU A 17 6.13 -2.06 9.05
C LEU A 17 6.99 -1.41 7.96
N ALA A 18 7.35 -2.14 6.92
CA ALA A 18 8.13 -1.61 5.80
C ALA A 18 7.39 -0.47 5.09
N ILE A 19 6.06 -0.59 4.92
CA ILE A 19 5.22 0.46 4.33
C ILE A 19 5.13 1.67 5.25
N LEU A 20 4.86 1.47 6.55
CA LEU A 20 4.83 2.56 7.52
C LEU A 20 6.16 3.31 7.58
N GLU A 21 7.28 2.58 7.60
CA GLU A 21 8.60 3.19 7.59
C GLU A 21 8.83 4.03 6.33
N LYS A 22 8.49 3.46 5.16
CA LYS A 22 8.69 4.13 3.88
C LYS A 22 7.86 5.41 3.74
N HIS A 23 6.59 5.38 4.15
CA HIS A 23 5.63 6.44 3.82
C HIS A 23 5.32 7.38 4.99
N CYS A 24 5.46 6.89 6.22
CA CYS A 24 5.22 7.65 7.46
C CYS A 24 6.51 7.99 8.21
N HIS A 25 7.68 7.44 7.83
CA HIS A 25 8.98 7.68 8.48
C HIS A 25 9.00 7.35 9.98
N CYS A 26 8.29 6.30 10.40
CA CYS A 26 8.09 5.97 11.81
C CYS A 26 9.40 5.84 12.62
N SER A 27 10.48 5.31 12.04
CA SER A 27 11.77 5.15 12.72
C SER A 27 12.55 6.44 12.87
N LYS A 28 12.32 7.46 12.00
CA LYS A 28 13.00 8.76 12.09
C LYS A 28 12.59 9.55 13.34
N TYR A 29 11.48 9.17 13.96
CA TYR A 29 11.00 9.74 15.22
C TYR A 29 11.61 9.09 16.46
N ARG A 30 12.49 8.07 16.31
CA ARG A 30 13.21 7.47 17.46
C ARG A 30 14.15 8.44 18.20
N TYR A 31 14.57 9.51 17.54
CA TYR A 31 15.62 10.42 18.05
C TYR A 31 15.17 11.87 18.21
N LYS A 32 13.90 12.18 17.92
CA LYS A 32 13.32 13.50 18.13
C LYS A 32 12.13 13.31 19.07
N ASP A 33 12.01 14.16 20.10
CA ASP A 33 10.87 14.18 21.04
C ASP A 33 9.50 14.44 20.35
N GLU A 34 9.45 14.51 19.03
CA GLU A 34 8.24 14.56 18.22
C GLU A 34 7.76 13.15 17.88
N ILE A 35 7.11 12.48 18.83
CA ILE A 35 6.32 11.29 18.53
C ILE A 35 5.12 11.72 17.68
N ARG A 36 5.03 11.18 16.46
CA ARG A 36 3.88 11.41 15.59
C ARG A 36 3.05 10.15 15.48
N PRO A 37 1.82 10.16 16.02
CA PRO A 37 1.02 8.96 16.05
C PRO A 37 0.59 8.53 14.66
N VAL A 38 0.47 7.22 14.48
CA VAL A 38 -0.13 6.60 13.31
C VAL A 38 -1.53 6.15 13.68
N GLU A 39 -2.54 6.64 12.96
CA GLU A 39 -3.92 6.20 13.14
C GLU A 39 -4.23 5.08 12.15
N ILE A 40 -4.71 3.95 12.67
CA ILE A 40 -5.08 2.77 11.90
C ILE A 40 -6.58 2.53 12.08
N GLU A 41 -7.36 2.68 11.02
CA GLU A 41 -8.79 2.39 10.99
C GLU A 41 -9.04 1.12 10.18
N VAL A 42 -9.87 0.22 10.69
CA VAL A 42 -10.23 -1.05 10.04
C VAL A 42 -11.69 -1.00 9.60
N ARG A 43 -11.98 -1.50 8.40
CA ARG A 43 -13.33 -1.53 7.79
C ARG A 43 -14.02 -0.17 7.81
N LYS A 44 -13.29 0.85 7.36
CA LYS A 44 -13.75 2.24 7.38
C LYS A 44 -14.44 2.61 6.06
N ARG A 45 -15.59 3.29 6.15
CA ARG A 45 -16.29 3.84 4.99
C ARG A 45 -15.67 5.16 4.53
N VAL A 46 -15.33 5.26 3.25
CA VAL A 46 -14.85 6.47 2.57
C VAL A 46 -15.68 6.66 1.30
N GLY A 47 -16.43 7.77 1.24
CA GLY A 47 -17.45 7.97 0.21
C GLY A 47 -18.50 6.85 0.27
N LYS A 48 -18.69 6.14 -0.85
CA LYS A 48 -19.64 5.01 -0.95
C LYS A 48 -19.00 3.65 -0.68
N HIS A 49 -17.70 3.59 -0.40
CA HIS A 49 -16.95 2.34 -0.32
C HIS A 49 -16.47 2.06 1.11
N GLU A 50 -16.48 0.79 1.53
CA GLU A 50 -15.74 0.32 2.71
C GLU A 50 -14.32 -0.06 2.28
N VAL A 51 -13.32 0.32 3.07
CA VAL A 51 -11.90 0.00 2.87
C VAL A 51 -11.42 -0.81 4.06
N ASP A 52 -10.70 -1.90 3.79
CA ASP A 52 -10.33 -2.88 4.82
C ASP A 52 -9.42 -2.28 5.88
N VAL A 53 -8.38 -1.55 5.47
CA VAL A 53 -7.51 -0.80 6.40
C VAL A 53 -7.15 0.56 5.82
N ILE A 54 -7.19 1.58 6.69
CA ILE A 54 -6.71 2.93 6.39
C ILE A 54 -5.66 3.29 7.43
N VAL A 55 -4.52 3.77 6.95
CA VAL A 55 -3.49 4.38 7.79
C VAL A 55 -3.46 5.87 7.51
N THR A 56 -3.50 6.67 8.57
CA THR A 56 -3.25 8.12 8.53
C THR A 56 -2.01 8.45 9.36
N CYS A 57 -1.10 9.23 8.78
CA CYS A 57 0.09 9.72 9.46
C CYS A 57 0.41 11.15 9.02
N TYR A 58 1.26 11.83 9.79
CA TYR A 58 1.64 13.22 9.51
C TYR A 58 3.16 13.37 9.47
N VAL A 59 3.69 13.83 8.33
CA VAL A 59 5.14 13.78 8.06
C VAL A 59 5.71 15.18 7.84
N GLY A 60 6.94 15.39 8.30
CA GLY A 60 7.73 16.62 8.10
C GLY A 60 7.29 17.81 8.95
N GLU A 61 8.10 18.87 9.02
CA GLU A 61 7.85 20.04 9.90
C GLU A 61 6.49 20.71 9.65
N ARG A 62 5.99 20.67 8.41
CA ARG A 62 4.69 21.24 8.03
C ARG A 62 3.48 20.34 8.37
N ASN A 63 3.71 19.25 9.09
CA ASN A 63 2.68 18.30 9.51
C ASN A 63 1.76 17.84 8.36
N VAL A 64 2.37 17.42 7.24
CA VAL A 64 1.62 17.06 6.03
C VAL A 64 0.89 15.75 6.26
N LYS A 65 -0.44 15.79 6.18
CA LYS A 65 -1.29 14.59 6.28
C LYS A 65 -1.03 13.65 5.10
N ARG A 66 -0.85 12.38 5.42
CA ARG A 66 -0.66 11.27 4.50
C ARG A 66 -1.65 10.17 4.82
N THR A 67 -2.17 9.53 3.77
CA THR A 67 -3.14 8.44 3.89
C THR A 67 -2.74 7.26 3.02
N ILE A 68 -2.82 6.06 3.57
CA ILE A 68 -2.54 4.79 2.89
C ILE A 68 -3.77 3.92 3.02
N GLY A 69 -4.32 3.48 1.89
CA GLY A 69 -5.41 2.50 1.88
C GLY A 69 -4.87 1.10 1.58
N PHE A 70 -5.49 0.09 2.18
CA PHE A 70 -5.17 -1.31 1.92
C PHE A 70 -6.46 -2.07 1.60
N GLU A 71 -6.38 -2.88 0.54
CA GLU A 71 -7.35 -3.91 0.24
C GLU A 71 -6.76 -5.28 0.57
N LEU A 72 -7.44 -6.06 1.40
CA LEU A 72 -7.00 -7.38 1.83
C LEU A 72 -7.87 -8.45 1.15
N LYS A 73 -7.24 -9.42 0.48
CA LYS A 73 -7.92 -10.60 -0.08
C LYS A 73 -7.04 -11.83 0.06
N GLU A 74 -7.65 -12.97 0.28
CA GLU A 74 -6.92 -14.25 0.29
C GLU A 74 -6.49 -14.60 -1.14
N ASN A 75 -7.46 -14.77 -2.04
CA ASN A 75 -7.20 -15.31 -3.38
C ASN A 75 -7.84 -14.51 -4.54
N ASP A 76 -8.87 -13.69 -4.30
CA ASP A 76 -9.62 -12.99 -5.36
C ASP A 76 -8.94 -11.67 -5.77
N ILE A 77 -7.86 -11.79 -6.54
CA ILE A 77 -7.07 -10.65 -7.00
C ILE A 77 -7.87 -9.72 -7.94
N TYR A 78 -8.77 -10.27 -8.75
CA TYR A 78 -9.53 -9.47 -9.73
C TYR A 78 -10.45 -8.49 -9.02
N LYS A 79 -11.18 -8.96 -8.01
CA LYS A 79 -12.00 -8.11 -7.15
C LYS A 79 -11.13 -7.14 -6.35
N ALA A 80 -9.98 -7.57 -5.85
CA ALA A 80 -9.03 -6.69 -5.15
C ALA A 80 -8.60 -5.51 -6.03
N VAL A 81 -8.24 -5.79 -7.28
CA VAL A 81 -7.83 -4.80 -8.29
C VAL A 81 -8.95 -3.83 -8.61
N GLU A 82 -10.15 -4.34 -8.91
CA GLU A 82 -11.32 -3.50 -9.19
C GLU A 82 -11.60 -2.54 -8.03
N GLN A 83 -11.67 -3.08 -6.81
CA GLN A 83 -11.92 -2.31 -5.60
C GLN A 83 -10.82 -1.28 -5.33
N ALA A 84 -9.55 -1.67 -5.48
CA ALA A 84 -8.41 -0.79 -5.28
C ALA A 84 -8.40 0.37 -6.28
N ILE A 85 -8.69 0.12 -7.56
CA ILE A 85 -8.76 1.18 -8.59
C ILE A 85 -9.86 2.19 -8.25
N LEU A 86 -11.06 1.72 -7.88
CA LEU A 86 -12.19 2.60 -7.51
C LEU A 86 -11.86 3.48 -6.29
N ARG A 87 -11.14 2.91 -5.32
CA ARG A 87 -10.82 3.53 -4.02
C ARG A 87 -9.55 4.38 -4.07
N ARG A 88 -8.66 4.16 -5.04
CA ARG A 88 -7.33 4.80 -5.16
C ARG A 88 -7.37 6.31 -5.00
N GLN A 89 -8.40 6.96 -5.52
CA GLN A 89 -8.53 8.42 -5.53
C GLN A 89 -8.57 9.08 -4.14
N TYR A 90 -8.97 8.34 -3.09
CA TYR A 90 -9.12 8.88 -1.73
C TYR A 90 -7.82 8.88 -0.93
N PHE A 91 -6.77 8.23 -1.42
CA PHE A 91 -5.56 7.97 -0.65
C PHE A 91 -4.32 8.58 -1.29
N THR A 92 -3.30 8.86 -0.47
CA THR A 92 -1.98 9.25 -0.99
C THR A 92 -1.32 8.06 -1.67
N TRP A 93 -1.36 6.89 -1.02
CA TRP A 93 -0.89 5.59 -1.52
C TRP A 93 -1.98 4.53 -1.34
N PHE A 94 -1.92 3.46 -2.13
CA PHE A 94 -2.87 2.37 -2.00
C PHE A 94 -2.19 1.04 -2.31
N TYR A 95 -2.45 0.02 -1.48
CA TYR A 95 -1.88 -1.31 -1.63
C TYR A 95 -2.96 -2.38 -1.72
N ILE A 96 -2.74 -3.36 -2.58
CA ILE A 96 -3.44 -4.64 -2.53
C ILE A 96 -2.55 -5.61 -1.77
N VAL A 97 -3.14 -6.31 -0.79
CA VAL A 97 -2.49 -7.32 0.04
C VAL A 97 -3.15 -8.66 -0.27
N MET A 98 -2.37 -9.58 -0.83
CA MET A 98 -2.83 -10.92 -1.22
C MET A 98 -2.16 -11.98 -0.36
N ASP A 99 -2.87 -13.03 0.04
CA ASP A 99 -2.26 -14.23 0.64
C ASP A 99 -1.67 -15.18 -0.43
N LEU A 100 -0.89 -14.61 -1.34
CA LEU A 100 -0.26 -15.29 -2.47
C LEU A 100 1.26 -15.11 -2.39
N SER A 101 2.02 -16.05 -2.94
CA SER A 101 3.48 -15.88 -3.05
C SER A 101 3.83 -14.73 -4.00
N VAL A 102 5.03 -14.20 -3.84
CA VAL A 102 5.63 -13.20 -4.74
C VAL A 102 5.57 -13.70 -6.19
N GLU A 103 5.94 -14.95 -6.44
CA GLU A 103 5.91 -15.55 -7.77
C GLU A 103 4.50 -15.52 -8.38
N ALA A 104 3.48 -15.90 -7.62
CA ALA A 104 2.09 -15.88 -8.08
C ALA A 104 1.63 -14.45 -8.40
N ILE A 105 1.94 -13.48 -7.53
CA ILE A 105 1.61 -12.06 -7.75
C ILE A 105 2.31 -11.54 -9.02
N LEU A 106 3.60 -11.82 -9.20
CA LEU A 106 4.35 -11.40 -10.39
C LEU A 106 3.81 -12.06 -11.67
N GLY A 107 3.40 -13.32 -11.62
CA GLY A 107 2.74 -14.00 -12.75
C GLY A 107 1.41 -13.35 -13.11
N LEU A 108 0.60 -12.98 -12.11
CA LEU A 108 -0.68 -12.29 -12.32
C LEU A 108 -0.48 -10.89 -12.91
N LEU A 109 0.55 -10.15 -12.48
CA LEU A 109 0.87 -8.80 -12.96
C LEU A 109 1.27 -8.73 -14.44
N ARG A 110 1.60 -9.86 -15.07
CA ARG A 110 1.85 -9.92 -16.52
C ARG A 110 0.56 -9.76 -17.35
N ASN A 111 -0.60 -10.01 -16.74
CA ASN A 111 -1.88 -10.10 -17.44
C ASN A 111 -2.83 -8.96 -17.06
N GLU A 112 -3.65 -8.54 -18.02
CA GLU A 112 -4.82 -7.72 -17.73
C GLU A 112 -5.92 -8.58 -17.07
N PRO A 113 -6.74 -8.04 -16.15
CA PRO A 113 -6.77 -6.63 -15.70
C PRO A 113 -5.80 -6.29 -14.56
N VAL A 114 -5.02 -7.24 -14.03
CA VAL A 114 -4.18 -7.02 -12.84
C VAL A 114 -3.10 -5.98 -13.12
N LYS A 115 -2.47 -6.04 -14.30
CA LYS A 115 -1.48 -5.06 -14.75
C LYS A 115 -2.00 -3.62 -14.71
N LYS A 116 -3.30 -3.40 -15.01
CA LYS A 116 -3.92 -2.06 -14.96
C LYS A 116 -3.76 -1.37 -13.61
N ALA A 117 -3.72 -2.11 -12.50
CA ALA A 117 -3.54 -1.53 -11.17
C ALA A 117 -2.23 -0.72 -11.06
N LEU A 118 -1.17 -1.14 -11.77
CA LEU A 118 0.12 -0.45 -11.79
C LEU A 118 -0.01 0.96 -12.38
N LYS A 119 -0.83 1.15 -13.43
CA LYS A 119 -1.09 2.47 -14.04
C LYS A 119 -1.78 3.43 -13.06
N HIS A 120 -2.46 2.90 -12.05
CA HIS A 120 -3.05 3.68 -10.96
C HIS A 120 -2.10 3.87 -9.76
N GLY A 121 -0.83 3.47 -9.90
CA GLY A 121 0.19 3.56 -8.85
C GLY A 121 -0.13 2.71 -7.62
N ILE A 122 -0.93 1.65 -7.78
CA ILE A 122 -1.30 0.73 -6.71
C ILE A 122 -0.13 -0.23 -6.47
N GLY A 123 0.27 -0.36 -5.21
CA GLY A 123 1.30 -1.31 -4.80
C GLY A 123 0.72 -2.70 -4.51
N PHE A 124 1.59 -3.70 -4.46
CA PHE A 124 1.23 -5.08 -4.19
C PHE A 124 2.07 -5.64 -3.06
N VAL A 125 1.43 -6.40 -2.17
CA VAL A 125 2.03 -7.05 -1.02
C VAL A 125 1.71 -8.53 -1.06
N SER A 126 2.73 -9.35 -0.82
CA SER A 126 2.56 -10.75 -0.49
C SER A 126 2.40 -10.85 1.02
N GLY A 127 1.19 -11.17 1.47
CA GLY A 127 0.92 -11.54 2.86
C GLY A 127 1.65 -12.82 3.23
N LYS A 128 1.62 -13.81 2.31
CA LYS A 128 2.26 -15.12 2.46
C LYS A 128 3.77 -15.05 2.69
N ASP A 129 4.47 -14.29 1.85
CA ASP A 129 5.93 -14.12 1.94
C ASP A 129 6.32 -12.91 2.81
N ASN A 130 5.33 -12.25 3.42
CA ASN A 130 5.45 -11.14 4.35
C ASN A 130 6.31 -9.98 3.82
N CYS A 131 6.12 -9.61 2.54
CA CYS A 131 6.94 -8.61 1.87
C CYS A 131 6.15 -7.72 0.89
N VAL A 132 6.71 -6.55 0.59
CA VAL A 132 6.17 -5.66 -0.45
C VAL A 132 6.75 -6.08 -1.80
N VAL A 133 5.88 -6.46 -2.74
CA VAL A 133 6.26 -6.88 -4.10
C VAL A 133 6.46 -5.66 -4.99
N ILE A 134 5.48 -4.77 -5.02
CA ILE A 134 5.50 -3.52 -5.81
C ILE A 134 5.16 -2.36 -4.88
N GLN A 135 5.98 -1.31 -4.93
CA GLN A 135 5.73 -0.10 -4.15
C GLN A 135 4.61 0.73 -4.78
N SER A 136 3.71 1.26 -3.95
CA SER A 136 2.72 2.23 -4.41
C SER A 136 3.37 3.58 -4.66
N TYR A 137 2.96 4.25 -5.74
CA TYR A 137 3.32 5.63 -6.01
C TYR A 137 2.32 6.60 -5.40
N ALA A 138 2.82 7.76 -4.96
CA ALA A 138 1.96 8.82 -4.46
C ALA A 138 1.03 9.31 -5.58
N LYS A 139 -0.19 9.72 -5.24
CA LYS A 139 -1.20 10.16 -6.21
C LYS A 139 -0.73 11.33 -7.10
N GLN A 140 0.18 12.17 -6.59
CA GLN A 140 0.77 13.30 -7.32
C GLN A 140 1.88 12.88 -8.32
N HIS A 141 2.28 11.61 -8.28
CA HIS A 141 3.49 11.08 -8.92
C HIS A 141 3.18 9.81 -9.74
N LEU A 142 1.95 9.69 -10.24
CA LEU A 142 1.48 8.49 -10.94
C LEU A 142 2.17 8.28 -12.29
N SER A 143 2.73 9.33 -12.91
CA SER A 143 3.51 9.20 -14.15
C SER A 143 4.72 8.27 -13.99
N TYR A 144 5.32 8.18 -12.80
CA TYR A 144 6.42 7.23 -12.57
C TYR A 144 5.95 5.77 -12.50
N ALA A 145 4.65 5.53 -12.30
CA ALA A 145 4.10 4.17 -12.28
C ALA A 145 4.09 3.51 -13.66
N GLU A 146 4.20 4.31 -14.74
CA GLU A 146 4.36 3.81 -16.10
C GLU A 146 5.60 2.92 -16.25
N ALA A 147 6.68 3.21 -15.52
CA ALA A 147 7.92 2.42 -15.55
C ALA A 147 7.70 0.95 -15.18
N TYR A 148 6.80 0.66 -14.23
CA TYR A 148 6.45 -0.72 -13.91
C TYR A 148 5.68 -1.39 -15.03
N THR A 149 4.80 -0.65 -15.72
CA THR A 149 4.03 -1.22 -16.84
C THR A 149 5.00 -1.68 -17.94
N THR A 150 5.97 -0.85 -18.31
CA THR A 150 7.00 -1.18 -19.30
C THR A 150 7.84 -2.40 -18.89
N LEU A 151 8.18 -2.54 -17.60
CA LEU A 151 8.92 -3.70 -17.10
C LEU A 151 8.15 -5.00 -17.32
N PHE A 152 6.85 -5.03 -17.01
CA PHE A 152 6.03 -6.23 -17.18
C PHE A 152 5.67 -6.51 -18.64
N ASP A 153 5.61 -5.49 -19.50
CA ASP A 153 5.51 -5.69 -20.95
C ASP A 153 6.76 -6.43 -21.46
N TYR A 154 7.96 -5.97 -21.07
CA TYR A 154 9.21 -6.63 -21.45
C TYR A 154 9.34 -8.08 -20.93
N LEU A 155 8.85 -8.34 -19.71
CA LEU A 155 8.89 -9.68 -19.11
C LEU A 155 7.79 -10.62 -19.61
N GLY A 156 6.76 -10.10 -20.29
CA GLY A 156 5.65 -10.88 -20.85
C GLY A 156 5.93 -11.43 -22.25
N ASP A 157 6.89 -10.83 -22.96
CA ASP A 157 7.31 -11.22 -24.31
C ASP A 157 8.47 -12.25 -24.34
N MET A 158 8.93 -12.72 -23.17
CA MET A 158 9.89 -13.82 -23.01
C MET A 158 9.20 -15.13 -22.62
#